data_AF-W9H9G9-F1
#
_entry.id   AF-W9H9G9-F1
#
_cell.length_a   1.000
_cell.length_b   1.000
_cell.length_c   1.000
_cell.angle_alpha   90.00
_cell.angle_beta   90.00
_cell.angle_gamma   90.00
#
_symmetry.space_group_name_H-M   'P 1'
#
loop_
_entity.id
_entity.type
_entity.pdbx_description
1 polymer ?
#
loop_
_entity_poly.entity_id
_entity_poly.type
_entity_poly.pdbx_seq_one_letter_code
_entity_poly.pdbx_strand_id
1 'polypeptide(L)'
;MLEILTAALLLGGAAFSLISAIGVLRLPDVLIRMHASSKSGTLGAGMILAAVAVLYGTDQIVARAVAAILFLLLTVPVGAHIIGRAAYVTGTKLWPGTVMDELRADHERRECEKQEREKRERGQEEREERNP
;
A
#
# COMPACT_ATOMS: atom_id res chain seq x y z
N MET A 1 31.88 8.23 20.13
CA MET A 1 31.66 7.70 18.76
C MET A 1 30.22 7.22 18.57
N LEU A 2 29.69 6.38 19.46
CA LEU A 2 28.29 5.94 19.42
C LEU A 2 27.28 7.10 19.44
N GLU A 3 27.54 8.17 20.21
CA GLU A 3 26.61 9.31 20.25
C GLU A 3 26.44 10.03 18.90
N ILE A 4 27.51 10.17 18.12
CA ILE A 4 27.45 10.78 16.79
C ILE A 4 26.63 9.90 15.86
N LEU A 5 26.82 8.57 15.94
CA LEU A 5 26.05 7.61 15.16
C LEU A 5 24.56 7.66 15.56
N THR A 6 24.25 7.62 16.86
CA THR A 6 22.88 7.73 17.37
C THR A 6 22.22 9.05 16.94
N ALA A 7 22.93 10.18 17.03
CA ALA A 7 22.43 11.48 16.59
C ALA A 7 22.14 11.48 15.08
N ALA A 8 23.04 10.92 14.26
CA ALA A 8 22.83 10.80 12.82
C ALA A 8 21.61 9.92 12.48
N LEU A 9 21.43 8.79 13.18
CA LEU A 9 20.26 7.91 13.00
C LEU A 9 18.95 8.60 13.43
N LEU A 10 18.95 9.32 14.56
CA LEU A 10 17.77 10.06 15.03
C LEU A 10 17.41 11.20 14.08
N LEU A 11 18.38 12.00 13.64
CA LEU A 11 18.14 13.10 12.70
C LEU A 11 17.68 12.57 11.34
N GLY A 12 18.29 11.50 10.83
CA GLY A 12 17.85 10.82 9.62
C GLY A 12 16.43 10.27 9.76
N GLY A 13 16.15 9.55 10.84
CA GLY A 13 14.82 9.00 11.11
C GLY A 13 13.73 10.07 11.27
N ALA A 14 14.06 11.19 11.90
CA ALA A 14 13.18 12.35 12.02
C ALA A 14 12.92 13.01 10.65
N ALA A 15 13.96 13.17 9.83
CA ALA A 15 13.83 13.69 8.47
C ALA A 15 12.93 12.79 7.60
N PHE A 16 13.11 11.47 7.65
CA PHE A 16 12.24 10.52 6.94
C PHE A 16 10.80 10.55 7.47
N SER A 17 10.60 10.69 8.78
CA SER A 17 9.27 10.84 9.37
C SER A 17 8.57 12.13 8.91
N LEU A 18 9.33 13.22 8.80
CA LEU A 18 8.81 14.48 8.27
C LEU A 18 8.45 14.36 6.79
N ILE A 19 9.30 13.74 5.98
CA ILE A 19 9.02 13.46 4.56
C ILE A 19 7.77 12.59 4.42
N SER A 20 7.59 11.59 5.28
CA SER A 20 6.39 10.74 5.32
C SER A 20 5.13 11.55 5.58
N ALA A 21 5.15 12.41 6.61
CA ALA A 21 4.03 13.28 6.94
C ALA A 21 3.69 14.25 5.79
N ILE A 22 4.71 14.89 5.20
CA ILE A 22 4.53 15.79 4.05
C ILE A 22 3.97 15.03 2.84
N GLY A 23 4.45 13.81 2.57
CA GLY A 23 3.96 12.97 1.49
C GLY A 23 2.47 12.64 1.64
N VAL A 24 2.02 12.31 2.85
CA VAL A 24 0.60 12.05 3.14
C VAL A 24 -0.27 13.30 2.92
N LEU A 25 0.23 14.48 3.27
CA LEU A 25 -0.50 15.75 3.14
C LEU A 25 -0.57 16.26 1.70
N ARG A 26 0.54 16.18 0.95
CA ARG A 26 0.70 16.90 -0.32
C ARG A 26 0.38 16.09 -1.57
N LEU A 27 0.45 14.75 -1.52
CA LEU A 27 0.21 13.91 -2.70
C LEU A 27 -1.29 13.86 -3.02
N PRO A 28 -1.72 13.83 -4.29
CA PRO A 28 -3.12 14.04 -4.65
C PRO A 28 -3.96 12.76 -4.71
N ASP A 29 -3.35 11.57 -4.66
CA ASP A 29 -4.05 10.28 -4.72
C ASP A 29 -3.72 9.42 -3.49
N VAL A 30 -4.71 8.67 -3.00
CA VAL A 30 -4.62 7.73 -1.87
C VAL A 30 -3.49 6.72 -2.07
N LEU A 31 -3.36 6.13 -3.26
CA LEU A 31 -2.32 5.13 -3.53
C LEU A 31 -0.92 5.74 -3.41
N ILE A 32 -0.76 6.97 -3.90
CA ILE A 32 0.52 7.68 -3.91
C ILE A 32 0.86 8.21 -2.51
N ARG A 33 -0.14 8.68 -1.73
CA ARG A 33 0.00 9.01 -0.30
C ARG A 33 0.43 7.80 0.52
N MET A 34 -0.23 6.67 0.34
CA MET A 34 0.05 5.41 1.04
C MET A 34 1.46 4.90 0.72
N HIS A 35 1.87 4.96 -0.55
CA HIS A 35 3.21 4.58 -0.97
C HIS A 35 4.29 5.45 -0.32
N ALA A 36 4.09 6.78 -0.32
CA ALA A 36 5.01 7.70 0.35
C ALA A 36 5.11 7.40 1.84
N SER A 37 3.96 7.25 2.52
CA SER A 37 3.90 6.97 3.96
C SER A 37 4.56 5.64 4.32
N SER A 38 4.28 4.59 3.56
CA SER A 38 4.77 3.23 3.85
C SER A 38 6.28 3.14 3.69
N LYS A 39 6.84 3.65 2.59
CA LYS A 39 8.29 3.58 2.32
C LYS A 39 9.09 4.45 3.29
N SER A 40 8.75 5.74 3.35
CA SER A 40 9.51 6.70 4.17
C SER A 40 9.21 6.57 5.65
N GLY A 41 7.98 6.23 6.04
CA GLY A 41 7.60 6.00 7.43
C GLY A 41 8.27 4.77 8.04
N THR A 42 8.34 3.65 7.30
CA THR A 42 9.01 2.44 7.81
C THR A 42 10.52 2.66 7.96
N LEU A 43 11.16 3.36 7.03
CA LEU A 43 12.56 3.77 7.15
C LEU A 43 12.78 4.72 8.33
N GLY A 44 11.91 5.73 8.50
CA GLY A 44 12.00 6.68 9.60
C GLY A 44 11.89 6.01 10.97
N ALA A 45 10.83 5.21 11.16
CA ALA A 45 10.63 4.44 12.39
C ALA A 45 11.77 3.43 12.61
N GLY A 46 12.22 2.75 11.56
CA GLY A 46 13.33 1.80 11.62
C GLY A 46 14.64 2.45 12.06
N MET A 47 14.98 3.63 11.53
CA MET A 47 16.18 4.38 11.93
C MET A 47 16.10 4.84 13.39
N ILE A 48 14.94 5.30 13.85
CA ILE A 48 14.75 5.70 15.26
C ILE A 48 14.91 4.50 16.19
N LEU A 49 14.28 3.36 15.85
CA LEU A 49 14.41 2.13 16.64
C LEU A 49 15.85 1.60 16.64
N ALA A 50 16.55 1.68 15.51
CA ALA A 50 17.96 1.34 15.42
C ALA A 50 18.84 2.29 16.28
N ALA A 51 18.52 3.58 16.33
CA ALA A 51 19.21 4.53 17.21
C ALA A 51 19.06 4.15 18.68
N VAL A 52 17.86 3.75 19.10
CA VAL A 52 17.59 3.27 20.47
C VAL A 52 18.38 1.99 20.76
N ALA A 53 18.44 1.05 19.81
CA ALA A 53 19.22 -0.18 19.95
C ALA A 53 20.72 0.11 20.12
N VAL A 54 21.26 1.05 19.33
CA VAL A 54 22.69 1.46 19.38
C VAL A 54 23.02 2.24 20.65
N LEU A 55 22.11 3.10 21.13
CA LEU A 55 22.34 3.93 22.31
C LEU A 55 22.42 3.12 23.59
N TYR A 56 21.48 2.19 23.80
CA TYR A 56 21.41 1.42 25.04
C TYR A 56 22.15 0.09 24.96
N GLY A 57 22.20 -0.56 23.79
CA GLY A 57 23.02 -1.75 23.53
C GLY A 57 22.72 -3.00 24.37
N THR A 58 21.69 -2.99 25.23
CA THR A 58 21.34 -4.17 26.04
C THR A 58 20.52 -5.17 25.23
N ASP A 59 20.76 -6.46 25.44
CA ASP A 59 20.11 -7.55 24.70
C ASP A 59 18.58 -7.44 24.69
N GLN A 60 17.99 -7.03 25.83
CA GLN A 60 16.54 -6.85 25.95
C GLN A 60 16.01 -5.70 25.07
N ILE A 61 16.73 -4.59 24.98
CA ILE A 61 16.32 -3.42 24.17
C ILE A 61 16.53 -3.71 22.69
N VAL A 62 17.67 -4.31 22.34
CA VAL A 62 17.98 -4.70 20.95
C VAL A 62 16.95 -5.71 20.44
N ALA A 63 16.61 -6.74 21.23
CA ALA A 63 15.60 -7.72 20.84
C ALA A 63 14.22 -7.08 20.60
N ARG A 64 13.79 -6.16 21.48
CA ARG A 64 12.52 -5.41 21.31
C ARG A 64 12.55 -4.49 20.08
N ALA A 65 13.67 -3.81 19.84
CA ALA A 65 13.82 -2.93 18.69
C ALA A 65 13.76 -3.72 17.37
N VAL A 66 14.47 -4.84 17.28
CA VAL A 66 14.44 -5.74 16.12
C VAL A 66 13.04 -6.31 15.91
N ALA A 67 12.39 -6.78 16.99
CA ALA A 67 11.02 -7.27 16.91
C ALA A 67 10.04 -6.18 16.42
N ALA A 68 10.18 -4.94 16.89
CA ALA A 68 9.36 -3.82 16.44
C ALA A 68 9.60 -3.47 14.97
N ILE A 69 10.86 -3.50 14.50
CA ILE A 69 11.20 -3.28 13.08
C ILE A 69 10.58 -4.37 12.21
N LEU A 70 10.72 -5.64 12.59
CA LEU A 70 10.12 -6.77 11.86
C LEU A 70 8.59 -6.68 11.85
N PHE A 71 8.00 -6.35 13.00
CA PHE A 71 6.55 -6.18 13.11
C PHE A 71 6.04 -5.06 12.20
N LEU A 72 6.71 -3.91 12.15
CA LEU A 72 6.38 -2.81 11.24
C LEU A 72 6.55 -3.23 9.78
N LEU A 73 7.66 -3.89 9.43
CA LEU A 73 7.91 -4.36 8.07
C LEU A 73 6.86 -5.34 7.55
N LEU A 74 6.27 -6.16 8.44
CA LEU A 74 5.19 -7.08 8.08
C LEU A 74 3.82 -6.39 8.06
N THR A 75 3.57 -5.53 9.03
CA THR A 75 2.24 -4.90 9.20
C THR A 75 1.99 -3.82 8.16
N VAL A 76 3.01 -3.05 7.80
CA VAL A 76 2.87 -1.92 6.85
C VAL A 76 2.41 -2.39 5.46
N PRO A 77 2.99 -3.43 4.82
CA PRO A 77 2.50 -3.95 3.54
C PRO A 77 1.08 -4.51 3.61
N VAL A 78 0.74 -5.21 4.69
CA VAL A 78 -0.61 -5.77 4.88
C VAL A 78 -1.64 -4.64 5.00
N GLY A 79 -1.34 -3.62 5.81
CA GLY A 79 -2.18 -2.43 5.93
C GLY A 79 -2.32 -1.69 4.59
N ALA A 80 -1.21 -1.52 3.87
CA ALA A 80 -1.22 -0.88 2.57
C ALA A 80 -2.05 -1.66 1.53
N HIS A 81 -1.98 -2.98 1.53
CA HIS A 81 -2.78 -3.80 0.63
C HIS A 81 -4.29 -3.65 0.87
N ILE A 82 -4.71 -3.69 2.15
CA ILE A 82 -6.12 -3.56 2.53
C ILE A 82 -6.64 -2.14 2.18
N ILE A 83 -5.86 -1.10 2.50
CA ILE A 83 -6.21 0.29 2.17
C ILE A 83 -6.29 0.48 0.66
N GLY A 84 -5.31 -0.05 -0.10
CA GLY A 84 -5.31 0.04 -1.57
C GLY A 84 -6.52 -0.66 -2.20
N ARG A 85 -6.86 -1.86 -1.73
CA ARG A 85 -8.06 -2.58 -2.18
C ARG A 85 -9.34 -1.80 -1.83
N ALA A 86 -9.44 -1.28 -0.62
CA ALA A 86 -10.60 -0.50 -0.19
C ALA A 86 -10.77 0.78 -1.02
N ALA A 87 -9.67 1.53 -1.22
CA ALA A 87 -9.67 2.73 -2.06
C ALA A 87 -10.19 2.41 -3.48
N TYR A 88 -9.65 1.37 -4.10
CA TYR A 88 -10.08 0.97 -5.44
C TYR A 88 -11.55 0.55 -5.50
N VAL A 89 -12.01 -0.29 -4.56
CA VAL A 89 -13.41 -0.77 -4.51
C VAL A 89 -14.40 0.37 -4.23
N THR A 90 -14.02 1.36 -3.41
CA THR A 90 -14.87 2.53 -3.12
C THR A 90 -14.92 3.55 -4.27
N GLY A 91 -14.18 3.32 -5.36
CA GLY A 91 -14.19 4.20 -6.53
C GLY A 91 -13.48 5.52 -6.30
N THR A 92 -12.49 5.58 -5.40
CA THR A 92 -11.69 6.81 -5.22
C THR A 92 -11.04 7.21 -6.54
N LYS A 93 -11.15 8.48 -6.92
CA LYS A 93 -10.51 9.00 -8.13
C LYS A 93 -8.99 8.82 -8.04
N LEU A 94 -8.43 8.07 -8.99
CA LEU A 94 -6.99 7.98 -9.18
C LEU A 94 -6.42 9.32 -9.68
N TRP A 95 -5.10 9.50 -9.54
CA TRP A 95 -4.38 10.64 -10.10
C TRP A 95 -4.69 10.78 -11.62
N PRO A 96 -5.00 11.98 -12.15
CA PRO A 96 -5.40 12.17 -13.56
C PRO A 96 -4.39 11.72 -14.64
N GLY A 97 -3.10 11.85 -14.37
CA GLY A 97 -1.98 11.30 -15.14
C GLY A 97 -1.70 9.80 -14.96
N THR A 98 -2.59 9.01 -14.34
CA THR A 98 -2.46 7.55 -14.36
C THR A 98 -2.70 7.02 -15.77
N VAL A 99 -1.65 6.51 -16.41
CA VAL A 99 -1.69 6.05 -17.81
C VAL A 99 -2.23 4.62 -17.96
N MET A 100 -2.07 3.78 -16.92
CA MET A 100 -2.39 2.36 -16.97
C MET A 100 -3.24 1.93 -15.76
N ASP A 101 -4.39 1.29 -16.03
CA ASP A 101 -5.25 0.64 -15.05
C ASP A 101 -5.71 -0.72 -15.60
N GLU A 102 -4.84 -1.72 -15.47
CA GLU A 102 -5.12 -3.08 -15.96
C GLU A 102 -6.28 -3.74 -15.21
N LEU A 103 -6.46 -3.39 -13.93
CA LEU A 103 -7.51 -3.94 -13.09
C LEU A 103 -8.89 -3.54 -13.61
N ARG A 104 -9.03 -2.29 -14.07
CA ARG A 104 -10.27 -1.80 -14.70
C ARG A 104 -10.53 -2.50 -16.03
N ALA A 105 -9.50 -2.62 -16.86
CA ALA A 105 -9.61 -3.30 -18.16
C ALA A 105 -10.06 -4.76 -18.00
N ASP A 106 -9.57 -5.46 -16.97
CA ASP A 106 -9.98 -6.83 -16.66
C ASP A 106 -11.42 -6.92 -16.15
N HIS A 107 -11.87 -5.96 -15.34
CA HIS A 107 -13.29 -5.88 -14.95
C HIS A 107 -14.19 -5.65 -16.17
N GLU A 108 -13.85 -4.71 -17.05
CA GLU A 108 -14.62 -4.41 -18.27
C GLU A 108 -14.67 -5.62 -19.22
N ARG A 109 -13.55 -6.35 -19.37
CA ARG A 109 -13.52 -7.61 -20.14
C ARG A 109 -14.45 -8.67 -19.56
N ARG A 110 -14.40 -8.92 -18.26
CA ARG A 110 -15.25 -9.92 -17.59
C ARG A 110 -16.74 -9.60 -17.69
N GLU A 111 -17.10 -8.33 -17.59
CA GLU A 111 -18.50 -7.90 -17.74
C GLU A 111 -18.98 -8.08 -19.20
N CYS A 112 -18.14 -7.78 -20.19
CA CYS A 112 -18.45 -8.04 -21.60
C CYS A 112 -18.66 -9.54 -21.87
N GLU A 113 -17.76 -10.41 -21.36
CA GLU A 113 -17.87 -11.86 -21.50
C GLU A 113 -19.15 -12.43 -20.88
N LYS A 114 -19.57 -11.91 -19.71
CA LYS A 114 -20.84 -12.29 -19.09
C LYS A 114 -22.03 -11.88 -19.96
N GLN A 115 -22.05 -10.64 -20.44
CA GLN A 115 -23.13 -10.15 -21.29
C GLN A 115 -23.24 -10.93 -22.61
N GLU A 116 -22.12 -11.35 -23.19
CA GLU A 116 -22.14 -12.19 -24.39
C GLU A 116 -22.70 -13.58 -24.12
N ARG A 117 -22.36 -14.21 -22.98
CA ARG A 117 -22.93 -15.50 -22.58
C ARG A 117 -24.44 -15.41 -22.37
N GLU A 118 -24.90 -14.43 -21.61
CA GLU A 118 -26.33 -14.21 -21.36
C GLU A 118 -27.12 -13.98 -22.66
N LYS A 119 -26.54 -13.24 -23.63
CA LYS A 119 -27.15 -13.05 -24.96
C LYS A 119 -27.23 -14.35 -25.77
N ARG A 120 -26.20 -15.20 -25.69
CA ARG A 120 -26.19 -16.50 -26.39
C ARG A 120 -27.21 -17.47 -25.81
N GLU A 121 -27.33 -17.50 -24.49
CA GLU A 121 -28.33 -18.32 -23.77
C GLU A 121 -29.75 -17.89 -24.14
N ARG A 122 -30.08 -16.60 -24.05
CA ARG A 122 -31.39 -16.07 -24.50
C ARG A 122 -31.66 -16.35 -25.98
N GLY A 123 -30.66 -16.20 -26.84
CA GLY A 123 -30.80 -16.49 -28.25
C GLY A 123 -30.96 -17.98 -28.57
N GLN A 124 -30.54 -18.89 -27.68
CA GLN A 124 -30.82 -20.33 -27.78
C GLN A 124 -32.23 -20.66 -27.28
N GLU A 125 -32.64 -20.09 -26.14
CA GLU A 125 -34.01 -20.24 -25.60
C GLU A 125 -35.06 -19.75 -26.61
N GLU A 126 -34.86 -18.56 -27.20
CA GLU A 126 -35.75 -18.02 -28.24
C GLU A 126 -35.79 -18.89 -29.50
N ARG A 127 -34.72 -19.62 -29.81
CA ARG A 127 -34.68 -20.57 -30.95
C ARG A 127 -35.37 -21.89 -30.61
N GLU A 128 -35.26 -22.35 -29.37
CA GLU A 128 -35.97 -23.54 -28.86
C GLU A 128 -37.49 -23.29 -28.79
N GLU A 129 -37.93 -22.15 -28.27
CA GLU A 129 -39.36 -21.79 -28.25
C GLU A 129 -39.96 -21.62 -29.66
N ARG A 130 -39.15 -21.25 -30.65
CA ARG A 130 -39.60 -21.03 -32.04
C ARG A 130 -39.69 -22.31 -32.87
N ASN A 131 -39.17 -23.44 -32.38
CA ASN A 131 -39.17 -24.72 -33.08
C ASN A 131 -39.74 -25.85 -32.19
N PRO A 132 -41.08 -25.87 -31.99
CA PRO A 132 -41.76 -26.89 -31.19
C PRO A 132 -41.71 -28.29 -31.81
#